data_AF-A0A8H9FX64-F1
#
_entry.id   AF-A0A8H9FX64-F1
#
_cell.length_a   1.000
_cell.length_b   1.000
_cell.length_c   1.000
_cell.angle_alpha   90.00
_cell.angle_beta   90.00
_cell.angle_gamma   90.00
#
_symmetry.space_group_name_H-M   'P 1'
#
loop_
_entity.id
_entity.type
_entity.pdbx_description
1 polymer ?
#
loop_
_entity_poly.entity_id
_entity_poly.type
_entity_poly.pdbx_seq_one_letter_code
_entity_poly.pdbx_strand_id
1 'polypeptide(L)'
;MFWVHNDSGDKARVYLIDSAANLMCTYQLEGIDAIDIEDIAWVELNGKSNIVLADVGDNLGQRSNISLYVFPEPVFSKGTKQDTIAKTSISVKNLSYPGKARDAEAIFVDPLDKQFYIISKREFQSSLYTADVFGSAADRFQLKPIMRFPFTFITAADISSKRDAIIMKNLTNIYYWPIGSNESIVKALQKSYLPIPYEPEPQGEAITFDRLSDGFYTISERPFGLDSYLYYYYISKP
;
A
#
# COMPACT_ATOMS: atom_id res chain seq x y z
N MET A 1 -14.84 4.00 -6.86
CA MET A 1 -13.63 4.36 -7.62
C MET A 1 -12.44 3.99 -6.77
N PHE A 2 -11.37 3.57 -7.42
CA PHE A 2 -10.16 3.06 -6.78
C PHE A 2 -8.95 3.77 -7.39
N TRP A 3 -7.95 4.02 -6.54
CA TRP A 3 -6.63 4.42 -6.99
C TRP A 3 -5.80 3.16 -7.17
N VAL A 4 -5.18 3.02 -8.34
CA VAL A 4 -4.25 1.94 -8.65
C VAL A 4 -2.97 2.51 -9.23
N HIS A 5 -1.90 1.75 -9.16
CA HIS A 5 -0.64 2.00 -9.85
C HIS A 5 -0.28 0.78 -10.67
N ASN A 6 0.73 0.93 -11.54
CA ASN A 6 1.42 -0.22 -12.10
C ASN A 6 2.64 -0.51 -11.24
N ASP A 7 3.11 -1.74 -11.33
CA ASP A 7 4.38 -2.19 -10.78
C ASP A 7 5.58 -1.55 -11.54
N SER A 8 6.78 -1.95 -11.16
CA SER A 8 8.08 -1.77 -11.78
C SER A 8 8.06 -1.51 -13.29
N GLY A 9 8.82 -0.50 -13.71
CA GLY A 9 9.02 -0.15 -15.12
C GLY A 9 7.99 0.81 -15.72
N ASP A 10 6.96 1.23 -14.98
CA ASP A 10 6.12 2.36 -15.38
C ASP A 10 6.69 3.73 -14.92
N LYS A 11 6.08 4.82 -15.40
CA LYS A 11 6.34 6.19 -14.94
C LYS A 11 5.71 6.44 -13.57
N ALA A 12 6.15 7.51 -12.91
CA ALA A 12 5.53 7.99 -11.67
C ALA A 12 4.11 8.55 -11.91
N ARG A 13 3.10 7.68 -11.98
CA ARG A 13 1.70 8.03 -12.20
C ARG A 13 0.76 7.08 -11.46
N VAL A 14 -0.43 7.59 -11.15
CA VAL A 14 -1.53 6.79 -10.58
C VAL A 14 -2.74 6.85 -11.49
N TYR A 15 -3.60 5.85 -11.36
CA TYR A 15 -4.77 5.67 -12.20
C TYR A 15 -6.02 5.62 -11.33
N LEU A 16 -7.05 6.34 -11.77
CA LEU A 16 -8.37 6.25 -11.19
C LEU A 16 -9.21 5.27 -12.01
N ILE A 17 -9.73 4.23 -11.38
CA ILE A 17 -10.64 3.26 -12.01
C ILE A 17 -12.02 3.28 -11.35
N ASP A 18 -13.07 2.91 -12.08
CA ASP A 18 -14.39 2.65 -11.51
C ASP A 18 -14.53 1.21 -10.96
N SER A 19 -15.70 0.83 -10.46
CA SER A 19 -15.96 -0.51 -9.92
C SER A 19 -16.11 -1.60 -10.98
N ALA A 20 -16.13 -1.25 -12.26
CA ALA A 20 -16.05 -2.18 -13.37
C ALA A 20 -14.61 -2.22 -13.95
N ALA A 21 -13.63 -1.68 -13.22
CA ALA A 21 -12.23 -1.56 -13.61
C ALA A 21 -11.99 -0.73 -14.90
N ASN A 22 -12.93 0.15 -15.26
CA ASN A 22 -12.70 1.08 -16.37
C ASN A 22 -11.76 2.20 -15.94
N LEU A 23 -10.77 2.52 -16.77
CA LEU A 23 -9.90 3.67 -16.56
C LEU A 23 -10.67 4.98 -16.73
N MET A 24 -10.72 5.75 -15.64
CA MET A 24 -11.40 7.04 -15.58
C MET A 24 -10.45 8.18 -15.93
N CYS A 25 -9.27 8.22 -15.29
CA CYS A 25 -8.26 9.25 -15.47
C CYS A 25 -6.87 8.73 -15.07
N THR A 26 -5.82 9.23 -15.73
CA THR A 26 -4.42 9.02 -15.33
C THR A 26 -3.85 10.32 -14.77
N TYR A 27 -3.18 10.24 -13.61
CA TYR A 27 -2.54 11.38 -12.97
C TYR A 27 -1.03 11.19 -12.96
N GLN A 28 -0.31 12.04 -13.70
CA GLN A 28 1.15 12.07 -13.70
C GLN A 28 1.66 12.86 -12.49
N LEU A 29 2.66 12.33 -11.77
CA LEU A 29 3.38 13.10 -10.75
C LEU A 29 4.44 13.94 -11.44
N GLU A 30 4.35 15.27 -11.33
CA GLU A 30 5.26 16.19 -12.01
C GLU A 30 6.66 16.16 -11.40
N GLY A 31 7.67 15.92 -12.25
CA GLY A 31 9.07 15.98 -11.85
C GLY A 31 9.50 14.88 -10.87
N ILE A 32 8.72 13.81 -10.76
CA ILE A 32 9.07 12.59 -10.03
C ILE A 32 9.60 11.56 -11.02
N ASP A 33 10.74 10.99 -10.68
CA ASP A 33 11.34 9.85 -11.35
C ASP A 33 11.37 8.71 -10.32
N ALA A 34 10.43 7.78 -10.45
CA ALA A 34 10.26 6.66 -9.52
C ALA A 34 11.01 5.45 -10.04
N ILE A 35 11.54 4.62 -9.13
CA ILE A 35 12.35 3.46 -9.49
C ILE A 35 11.50 2.19 -9.56
N ASP A 36 10.76 1.90 -8.48
CA ASP A 36 10.05 0.64 -8.22
C ASP A 36 8.86 0.93 -7.30
N ILE A 37 7.72 1.30 -7.90
CA ILE A 37 6.48 1.60 -7.16
C ILE A 37 5.75 0.30 -6.90
N GLU A 38 5.55 -0.01 -5.62
CA GLU A 38 5.04 -1.32 -5.21
C GLU A 38 3.68 -1.25 -4.52
N ASP A 39 3.35 -0.12 -3.89
CA ASP A 39 2.10 -0.03 -3.13
C ASP A 39 1.56 1.40 -3.00
N ILE A 40 0.29 1.51 -2.64
CA ILE A 40 -0.44 2.76 -2.48
C ILE A 40 -1.33 2.72 -1.24
N ALA A 41 -1.22 3.74 -0.40
CA ALA A 41 -2.07 3.91 0.78
C ALA A 41 -2.77 5.27 0.78
N TRP A 42 -3.66 5.47 1.75
CA TRP A 42 -4.33 6.73 1.99
C TRP A 42 -4.13 7.18 3.44
N VAL A 43 -4.15 8.49 3.67
CA VAL A 43 -4.07 9.06 5.03
C VAL A 43 -4.78 10.41 5.08
N GLU A 44 -5.49 10.68 6.18
CA GLU A 44 -6.05 12.00 6.43
C GLU A 44 -5.04 12.90 7.17
N LEU A 45 -4.65 14.00 6.53
CA LEU A 45 -3.77 15.02 7.10
C LEU A 45 -4.51 16.36 7.15
N ASN A 46 -4.65 16.93 8.35
CA ASN A 46 -5.32 18.21 8.57
C ASN A 46 -6.73 18.29 7.94
N GLY A 47 -7.52 17.21 8.08
CA GLY A 47 -8.88 17.12 7.53
C GLY A 47 -8.95 16.95 6.01
N LYS A 48 -7.84 16.59 5.35
CA LYS A 48 -7.77 16.35 3.91
C LYS A 48 -7.22 14.96 3.62
N SER A 49 -7.86 14.27 2.66
CA SER A 49 -7.37 12.98 2.16
C SER A 49 -6.12 13.18 1.32
N ASN A 50 -5.11 12.38 1.59
CA ASN A 50 -3.86 12.32 0.84
C ASN A 50 -3.60 10.88 0.41
N ILE A 51 -3.00 10.74 -0.76
CA ILE A 51 -2.48 9.47 -1.27
C ILE A 51 -1.01 9.38 -0.88
N VAL A 52 -0.57 8.17 -0.52
CA VAL A 52 0.82 7.81 -0.23
C VAL A 52 1.23 6.76 -1.26
N LEU A 53 2.02 7.16 -2.25
CA LEU A 53 2.55 6.26 -3.28
C LEU A 53 3.95 5.80 -2.86
N ALA A 54 4.19 4.49 -2.81
CA ALA A 54 5.40 3.90 -2.25
C ALA A 54 6.35 3.43 -3.35
N ASP A 55 7.43 4.18 -3.58
CA ASP A 55 8.57 3.76 -4.41
C ASP A 55 9.61 3.04 -3.54
N VAL A 56 9.32 1.76 -3.26
CA VAL A 56 9.95 0.98 -2.18
C VAL A 56 10.53 -0.37 -2.61
N GLY A 57 10.25 -0.84 -3.84
CA GLY A 57 10.79 -2.09 -4.37
C GLY A 57 12.31 -2.05 -4.52
N ASP A 58 12.98 -3.14 -4.19
CA ASP A 58 14.42 -3.27 -4.26
C ASP A 58 14.82 -4.73 -4.42
N ASN A 59 14.38 -5.35 -5.52
CA ASN A 59 14.60 -6.77 -5.80
C ASN A 59 16.06 -7.24 -5.65
N LEU A 60 17.03 -6.33 -5.85
CA LEU A 60 18.47 -6.60 -5.71
C LEU A 60 19.05 -6.22 -4.34
N GLY A 61 18.28 -5.59 -3.45
CA GLY A 61 18.71 -5.20 -2.11
C GLY A 61 19.85 -4.18 -2.11
N GLN A 62 19.81 -3.20 -3.03
CA GLN A 62 20.88 -2.23 -3.27
C GLN A 62 20.46 -0.76 -3.08
N ARG A 63 19.15 -0.47 -2.94
CA ARG A 63 18.64 0.89 -2.74
C ARG A 63 18.91 1.35 -1.31
N SER A 64 19.86 2.26 -1.14
CA SER A 64 20.18 2.86 0.17
C SER A 64 19.05 3.73 0.72
N ASN A 65 18.17 4.23 -0.15
CA ASN A 65 16.99 4.99 0.19
C ASN A 65 15.82 4.55 -0.68
N ILE A 66 14.65 4.52 -0.08
CA ILE A 66 13.34 4.35 -0.73
C ILE A 66 12.50 5.60 -0.47
N SER A 67 11.44 5.82 -1.25
CA SER A 67 10.67 7.06 -1.19
C SER A 67 9.18 6.82 -1.05
N LEU A 68 8.53 7.69 -0.29
CA LEU A 68 7.08 7.89 -0.35
C LEU A 68 6.79 9.23 -1.03
N TYR A 69 5.86 9.24 -1.97
CA TYR A 69 5.30 10.44 -2.56
C TYR A 69 3.92 10.67 -1.98
N VAL A 70 3.78 11.74 -1.18
CA VAL A 70 2.55 12.09 -0.48
C VAL A 70 1.93 13.31 -1.14
N PHE A 71 0.69 13.22 -1.58
CA PHE A 71 0.00 14.30 -2.26
C PHE A 71 -1.51 14.30 -1.94
N PRO A 72 -2.19 15.47 -2.00
CA PRO A 72 -3.63 15.52 -1.82
C PRO A 72 -4.36 14.62 -2.83
N GLU A 73 -5.39 13.91 -2.37
CA GLU A 73 -6.22 13.09 -3.26
C GLU A 73 -6.84 13.99 -4.37
N PRO A 74 -6.60 13.69 -5.66
CA PRO A 74 -7.11 14.51 -6.75
C PRO A 74 -8.63 14.50 -6.84
N VAL A 75 -9.24 15.66 -7.13
CA VAL A 75 -10.67 15.76 -7.41
C VAL A 75 -10.92 15.43 -8.88
N PHE A 76 -11.54 14.27 -9.14
CA PHE A 76 -11.85 13.85 -10.50
C PHE A 76 -12.90 14.75 -11.17
N SER A 77 -12.55 15.29 -12.33
CA SER A 77 -13.46 16.03 -13.21
C SER A 77 -13.89 15.14 -14.37
N LYS A 78 -15.20 14.90 -14.51
CA LYS A 78 -15.75 14.04 -15.56
C LYS A 78 -15.34 14.55 -16.95
N GLY A 79 -14.76 13.68 -17.76
CA GLY A 79 -14.27 13.99 -19.11
C GLY A 79 -12.76 14.23 -19.18
N THR A 80 -12.12 14.53 -18.05
CA THR A 80 -10.65 14.58 -17.97
C THR A 80 -10.09 13.16 -18.01
N LYS A 81 -9.26 12.87 -19.02
CA LYS A 81 -8.61 11.56 -19.18
C LYS A 81 -7.19 11.52 -18.65
N GLN A 82 -6.53 12.67 -18.62
CA GLN A 82 -5.18 12.84 -18.09
C GLN A 82 -5.11 14.15 -17.34
N ASP A 83 -4.40 14.14 -16.23
CA ASP A 83 -4.13 15.31 -15.41
C ASP A 83 -2.75 15.16 -14.75
N THR A 84 -2.27 16.21 -14.09
CA THR A 84 -0.95 16.25 -13.48
C THR A 84 -1.05 16.71 -12.04
N ILE A 85 -0.46 15.93 -11.13
CA ILE A 85 -0.23 16.35 -9.75
C ILE A 85 1.00 17.25 -9.76
N ALA A 86 0.78 18.53 -9.49
CA ALA A 86 1.84 19.54 -9.52
C ALA A 86 2.94 19.23 -8.51
N LYS A 87 4.20 19.45 -8.90
CA LYS A 87 5.38 19.15 -8.07
C LYS A 87 5.32 19.82 -6.70
N THR A 88 4.76 21.03 -6.64
CA THR A 88 4.59 21.81 -5.40
C THR A 88 3.58 21.21 -4.42
N SER A 89 2.74 20.27 -4.87
CA SER A 89 1.77 19.55 -4.03
C SER A 89 2.27 18.19 -3.56
N ILE A 90 3.45 17.75 -4.02
CA ILE A 90 4.03 16.45 -3.69
C ILE A 90 5.08 16.64 -2.59
N SER A 91 4.85 16.00 -1.44
CA SER A 91 5.85 15.86 -0.39
C SER A 91 6.60 14.54 -0.58
N VAL A 92 7.93 14.61 -0.61
CA VAL A 92 8.79 13.43 -0.77
C VAL A 92 9.38 13.05 0.58
N LYS A 93 9.13 11.81 1.03
CA LYS A 93 9.64 11.28 2.30
C LYS A 93 10.63 10.15 1.99
N ASN A 94 11.90 10.36 2.33
CA ASN A 94 12.95 9.37 2.10
C ASN A 94 13.07 8.48 3.32
N LEU A 95 13.07 7.17 3.12
CA LEU A 95 13.21 6.17 4.17
C LEU A 95 14.49 5.36 3.94
N SER A 96 15.10 4.89 5.02
CA SER A 96 16.25 3.98 4.97
C SER A 96 16.07 2.86 5.99
N TYR A 97 16.44 1.65 5.61
CA TYR A 97 16.46 0.52 6.53
C TYR A 97 17.64 0.62 7.51
N PRO A 98 17.49 0.10 8.73
CA PRO A 98 18.63 -0.07 9.62
C PRO A 98 19.51 -1.22 9.08
N GLY A 99 20.79 -0.94 8.85
CA GLY A 99 21.74 -1.91 8.32
C GLY A 99 21.70 -1.98 6.79
N LYS A 100 21.26 -3.12 6.24
CA LYS A 100 21.24 -3.37 4.78
C LYS A 100 19.89 -2.99 4.18
N ALA A 101 19.92 -2.61 2.91
CA ALA A 101 18.73 -2.40 2.08
C ALA A 101 17.89 -3.68 2.00
N ARG A 102 16.59 -3.49 1.74
CA ARG A 102 15.58 -4.55 1.71
C ARG A 102 14.55 -4.22 0.66
N ASP A 103 14.05 -5.29 0.06
CA ASP A 103 12.88 -5.26 -0.80
C ASP A 103 11.60 -5.24 0.04
N ALA A 104 10.62 -4.44 -0.36
CA ALA A 104 9.33 -4.31 0.31
C ALA A 104 8.27 -3.92 -0.70
N GLU A 105 7.05 -4.45 -0.50
CA GLU A 105 5.94 -4.23 -1.42
C GLU A 105 4.63 -3.92 -0.72
N ALA A 106 4.65 -3.79 0.61
CA ALA A 106 3.44 -3.58 1.37
C ALA A 106 3.63 -2.48 2.39
N ILE A 107 2.75 -1.49 2.33
CA ILE A 107 2.63 -0.40 3.28
C ILE A 107 1.21 -0.28 3.80
N PHE A 108 1.05 0.34 4.96
CA PHE A 108 -0.24 0.89 5.37
C PHE A 108 0.00 2.00 6.38
N VAL A 109 -1.00 2.86 6.59
CA VAL A 109 -0.95 3.95 7.56
C VAL A 109 -2.13 3.80 8.52
N ASP A 110 -1.85 3.71 9.82
CA ASP A 110 -2.92 3.63 10.82
C ASP A 110 -3.74 4.93 10.81
N PRO A 111 -5.07 4.90 10.53
CA PRO A 111 -5.88 6.10 10.45
C PRO A 111 -6.08 6.80 11.80
N LEU A 112 -5.81 6.14 12.94
CA LEU A 112 -5.97 6.71 14.27
C LEU A 112 -4.82 7.65 14.65
N ASP A 113 -3.59 7.17 14.56
CA ASP A 113 -2.39 7.89 15.02
C ASP A 113 -1.45 8.29 13.87
N LYS A 114 -1.80 7.93 12.63
CA LYS A 114 -1.02 8.17 11.40
C LYS A 114 0.33 7.48 11.41
N GLN A 115 0.49 6.43 12.21
CA GLN A 115 1.73 5.67 12.22
C GLN A 115 1.87 4.92 10.89
N PHE A 116 2.96 5.20 10.17
CA PHE A 116 3.32 4.51 8.94
C PHE A 116 3.96 3.15 9.23
N TYR A 117 3.58 2.14 8.44
CA TYR A 117 4.12 0.79 8.48
C TYR A 117 4.55 0.33 7.08
N ILE A 118 5.63 -0.43 7.03
CA ILE A 118 6.14 -1.09 5.80
C ILE A 118 6.59 -2.51 6.12
N ILE A 119 6.33 -3.45 5.21
CA ILE A 119 6.60 -4.87 5.37
C ILE A 119 7.57 -5.31 4.27
N SER A 120 8.67 -5.97 4.65
CA SER A 120 9.64 -6.49 3.69
C SER A 120 9.17 -7.78 3.00
N LYS A 121 9.56 -7.98 1.74
CA LYS A 121 9.09 -9.10 0.90
C LYS A 121 9.93 -10.36 1.07
N ARG A 122 11.23 -10.27 0.77
CA ARG A 122 12.02 -11.44 0.31
C ARG A 122 12.65 -12.30 1.38
N GLU A 123 12.76 -11.83 2.61
CA GLU A 123 13.38 -12.64 3.67
C GLU A 123 12.52 -13.86 3.99
N PHE A 124 13.15 -14.91 4.51
CA PHE A 124 12.44 -16.12 4.97
C PHE A 124 11.31 -15.79 5.96
N GLN A 125 11.44 -14.68 6.68
CA GLN A 125 10.39 -14.07 7.48
C GLN A 125 10.28 -12.59 7.10
N SER A 126 9.17 -12.21 6.48
CA SER A 126 8.82 -10.81 6.24
C SER A 126 8.84 -10.04 7.56
N SER A 127 9.41 -8.84 7.54
CA SER A 127 9.62 -8.03 8.74
C SER A 127 8.77 -6.76 8.66
N LEU A 128 8.10 -6.42 9.76
CA LEU A 128 7.37 -5.17 9.92
C LEU A 128 8.32 -4.07 10.42
N TYR A 129 8.29 -2.92 9.76
CA TYR A 129 9.00 -1.72 10.16
C TYR A 129 8.05 -0.54 10.30
N THR A 130 8.51 0.50 10.97
CA THR A 130 7.76 1.73 11.16
C THR A 130 8.66 2.98 11.19
N ALA A 131 8.09 4.14 10.89
CA ALA A 131 8.71 5.44 11.05
C ALA A 131 7.64 6.52 11.27
N ASP A 132 7.93 7.54 12.06
CA ASP A 132 7.02 8.66 12.32
C ASP A 132 7.02 9.68 11.15
N VAL A 133 6.55 9.22 9.98
CA VAL A 133 6.59 9.96 8.71
C VAL A 133 5.69 11.21 8.76
N PHE A 134 4.58 11.14 9.48
CA PHE A 134 3.54 12.18 9.47
C PHE A 134 3.48 13.00 10.76
N GLY A 135 4.10 12.57 11.86
CA GLY A 135 4.26 13.36 13.09
C GLY A 135 5.49 14.26 13.11
N SER A 136 6.40 14.11 12.14
CA SER A 136 7.64 14.88 12.02
C SER A 136 7.65 15.79 10.79
N ALA A 137 8.28 16.96 10.92
CA ALA A 137 8.53 17.88 9.81
C ALA A 137 9.73 17.48 8.92
N ALA A 138 10.40 16.37 9.24
CA ALA A 138 11.54 15.88 8.46
C ALA A 138 11.10 15.28 7.10
N ASP A 139 12.07 15.18 6.19
CA ASP A 139 11.91 14.51 4.88
C ASP A 139 12.81 13.26 4.75
N ARG A 140 13.52 12.91 5.83
CA ARG A 140 14.38 11.73 5.92
C ARG A 140 14.11 10.97 7.21
N PHE A 141 13.91 9.66 7.09
CA PHE A 141 13.53 8.79 8.19
C PHE A 141 14.35 7.50 8.17
N GLN A 142 14.71 7.04 9.36
CA GLN A 142 15.25 5.69 9.54
C GLN A 142 14.12 4.79 10.03
N LEU A 143 13.91 3.69 9.32
CA LEU A 143 12.92 2.68 9.69
C LEU A 143 13.36 1.95 10.96
N LYS A 144 12.39 1.67 11.83
CA LYS A 144 12.60 0.88 13.06
C LYS A 144 11.97 -0.49 12.88
N PRO A 145 12.70 -1.60 13.10
CA PRO A 145 12.14 -2.94 13.02
C PRO A 145 11.24 -3.17 14.24
N ILE A 146 10.09 -3.81 14.02
CA ILE A 146 9.09 -4.03 15.07
C ILE A 146 8.93 -5.51 15.36
N MET A 147 8.66 -6.31 14.33
CA MET A 147 8.47 -7.75 14.48
C MET A 147 8.70 -8.47 13.15
N ARG A 148 8.65 -9.80 13.19
CA ARG A 148 8.72 -10.67 12.03
C ARG A 148 7.47 -11.54 11.96
N PHE A 149 7.04 -11.82 10.75
CA PHE A 149 5.94 -12.73 10.49
C PHE A 149 6.44 -14.17 10.27
N PRO A 150 5.60 -15.18 10.52
CA PRO A 150 5.94 -16.59 10.26
C PRO A 150 5.77 -16.98 8.77
N PHE A 151 5.80 -16.00 7.86
CA PHE A 151 5.63 -16.16 6.42
C PHE A 151 6.52 -15.15 5.67
N THR A 152 6.55 -15.28 4.35
CA THR A 152 7.42 -14.55 3.43
C THR A 152 6.62 -14.08 2.20
N PHE A 153 7.25 -13.26 1.36
CA PHE A 153 6.71 -12.78 0.09
C PHE A 153 5.40 -12.00 0.22
N ILE A 154 5.28 -11.15 1.23
CA ILE A 154 4.16 -10.21 1.30
C ILE A 154 4.28 -9.19 0.16
N THR A 155 3.19 -9.05 -0.60
CA THR A 155 3.10 -8.21 -1.80
C THR A 155 2.15 -7.04 -1.65
N ALA A 156 1.23 -7.06 -0.68
CA ALA A 156 0.43 -5.89 -0.30
C ALA A 156 -0.18 -6.05 1.09
N ALA A 157 -0.56 -4.91 1.67
CA ALA A 157 -1.28 -4.84 2.93
C ALA A 157 -2.27 -3.67 2.90
N ASP A 158 -3.33 -3.74 3.72
CA ASP A 158 -4.22 -2.61 3.94
C ASP A 158 -4.80 -2.64 5.36
N ILE A 159 -5.21 -1.48 5.84
CA ILE A 159 -5.95 -1.31 7.09
C ILE A 159 -7.31 -0.68 6.80
N SER A 160 -8.35 -1.31 7.36
CA SER A 160 -9.73 -0.84 7.22
C SER A 160 -9.92 0.61 7.66
N SER A 161 -10.80 1.36 7.00
CA SER A 161 -11.14 2.74 7.37
C SER A 161 -11.76 2.84 8.77
N LYS A 162 -12.47 1.80 9.21
CA LYS A 162 -12.99 1.66 10.59
C LYS A 162 -11.90 1.30 11.60
N ARG A 163 -10.68 0.98 11.15
CA ARG A 163 -9.57 0.49 11.98
C ARG A 163 -9.95 -0.73 12.82
N ASP A 164 -10.76 -1.61 12.27
CA ASP A 164 -11.24 -2.83 12.92
C ASP A 164 -10.60 -4.11 12.36
N ALA A 165 -9.81 -3.99 11.29
CA ALA A 165 -9.04 -5.08 10.71
C ALA A 165 -7.84 -4.62 9.86
N ILE A 166 -6.86 -5.51 9.74
CA ILE A 166 -5.72 -5.45 8.81
C ILE A 166 -5.78 -6.68 7.91
N ILE A 167 -5.49 -6.49 6.63
CA ILE A 167 -5.25 -7.57 5.67
C ILE A 167 -3.83 -7.48 5.12
N MET A 168 -3.24 -8.64 4.86
CA MET A 168 -2.03 -8.78 4.06
C MET A 168 -2.24 -9.89 3.04
N LYS A 169 -1.49 -9.85 1.96
CA LYS A 169 -1.45 -10.96 1.01
C LYS A 169 -0.05 -11.28 0.54
N ASN A 170 0.11 -12.50 0.08
CA ASN A 170 1.12 -12.91 -0.88
C ASN A 170 0.42 -13.52 -2.10
N LEU A 171 1.18 -14.11 -3.01
CA LEU A 171 0.63 -14.71 -4.24
C LEU A 171 -0.35 -15.87 -4.00
N THR A 172 -0.37 -16.50 -2.82
CA THR A 172 -1.16 -17.71 -2.55
C THR A 172 -2.12 -17.62 -1.37
N ASN A 173 -2.00 -16.58 -0.53
CA ASN A 173 -2.70 -16.50 0.74
C ASN A 173 -3.10 -15.05 1.06
N ILE A 174 -4.26 -14.92 1.69
CA ILE A 174 -4.72 -13.69 2.34
C ILE A 174 -4.78 -13.93 3.84
N TYR A 175 -4.15 -13.04 4.59
CA TYR A 175 -4.06 -13.05 6.04
C TYR A 175 -4.89 -11.91 6.60
N TYR A 176 -5.78 -12.21 7.56
CA TYR A 176 -6.65 -11.23 8.19
C TYR A 176 -6.42 -11.16 9.70
N TRP A 177 -6.34 -9.96 10.26
CA TRP A 177 -6.30 -9.73 11.70
C TRP A 177 -7.42 -8.78 12.11
N PRO A 178 -8.36 -9.19 12.98
CA PRO A 178 -9.25 -8.24 13.63
C PRO A 178 -8.47 -7.38 14.65
N ILE A 179 -8.77 -6.09 14.68
CA ILE A 179 -8.21 -5.14 15.65
C ILE A 179 -9.25 -4.91 16.74
N GLY A 180 -8.88 -5.18 17.99
CA GLY A 180 -9.74 -4.89 19.15
C GLY A 180 -9.87 -3.40 19.44
N SER A 181 -10.92 -3.02 20.20
CA SER A 181 -11.08 -1.65 20.68
C SER A 181 -9.86 -1.22 21.51
N ASN A 182 -9.28 -0.06 21.19
CA ASN A 182 -8.05 0.47 21.80
C ASN A 182 -6.81 -0.46 21.68
N GLU A 183 -6.85 -1.43 20.78
CA GLU A 183 -5.70 -2.29 20.51
C GLU A 183 -4.70 -1.58 19.60
N SER A 184 -3.41 -1.70 19.92
CA SER A 184 -2.35 -1.25 19.04
C SER A 184 -2.19 -2.23 17.86
N ILE A 185 -1.83 -1.69 16.70
CA ILE A 185 -1.57 -2.46 15.48
C ILE A 185 -0.60 -3.63 15.75
N VAL A 186 0.48 -3.36 16.47
CA VAL A 186 1.49 -4.38 16.80
C VAL A 186 0.89 -5.52 17.64
N LYS A 187 0.02 -5.22 18.61
CA LYS A 187 -0.64 -6.27 19.40
C LYS A 187 -1.61 -7.09 18.56
N ALA A 188 -2.36 -6.46 17.66
CA ALA A 188 -3.24 -7.17 16.73
C ALA A 188 -2.42 -8.13 15.84
N LEU A 189 -1.34 -7.65 15.23
CA LEU A 189 -0.47 -8.44 14.34
C LEU A 189 0.32 -9.55 15.04
N GLN A 190 0.50 -9.48 16.36
CA GLN A 190 1.10 -10.56 17.16
C GLN A 190 0.16 -11.74 17.40
N LYS A 191 -1.15 -11.57 17.19
CA LYS A 191 -2.13 -12.67 17.26
C LYS A 191 -2.02 -13.57 16.04
N SER A 192 -2.59 -14.76 16.15
CA SER A 192 -2.80 -15.63 14.99
C SER A 192 -3.72 -14.94 13.99
N TYR A 193 -3.32 -14.94 12.72
CA TYR A 193 -4.18 -14.48 11.64
C TYR A 193 -5.32 -15.47 11.40
N LEU A 194 -6.38 -14.97 10.79
CA LEU A 194 -7.45 -15.74 10.18
C LEU A 194 -7.14 -15.86 8.67
N PRO A 195 -6.93 -17.06 8.12
CA PRO A 195 -6.74 -17.21 6.68
C PRO A 195 -8.07 -16.95 5.96
N ILE A 196 -8.03 -16.19 4.87
CA ILE A 196 -9.17 -16.02 3.97
C ILE A 196 -8.96 -16.92 2.74
N PRO A 197 -9.97 -17.73 2.34
CA PRO A 197 -9.91 -18.46 1.08
C PRO A 197 -9.63 -17.51 -0.08
N TYR A 198 -8.60 -17.82 -0.85
CA TYR A 198 -8.11 -16.98 -1.95
C TYR A 198 -7.87 -17.87 -3.17
N GLU A 199 -8.35 -17.42 -4.33
CA GLU A 199 -7.99 -17.99 -5.62
C GLU A 199 -6.81 -17.20 -6.18
N PRO A 200 -5.60 -17.79 -6.27
CA PRO A 200 -4.42 -17.09 -6.75
C PRO A 200 -4.61 -16.46 -8.12
N GLU A 201 -4.31 -15.17 -8.22
CA GLU A 201 -4.37 -14.42 -9.46
C GLU A 201 -2.99 -14.34 -10.13
N PRO A 202 -2.90 -14.21 -11.47
CA PRO A 202 -1.62 -14.02 -12.15
C PRO A 202 -0.94 -12.71 -11.72
N GLN A 203 0.16 -12.78 -10.98
CA GLN A 203 0.76 -11.60 -10.31
C GLN A 203 -0.30 -10.83 -9.52
N GLY A 204 -1.04 -11.56 -8.69
CA GLY A 204 -1.98 -10.98 -7.74
C GLY A 204 -1.22 -10.27 -6.63
N GLU A 205 -0.90 -8.99 -6.81
CA GLU A 205 -0.11 -8.25 -5.82
C GLU A 205 -0.90 -7.16 -5.09
N ALA A 206 -2.05 -6.69 -5.59
CA ALA A 206 -2.84 -5.65 -4.90
C ALA A 206 -3.98 -6.19 -4.00
N ILE A 207 -4.28 -5.47 -2.91
CA ILE A 207 -5.44 -5.67 -2.03
C ILE A 207 -5.87 -4.37 -1.35
N THR A 208 -7.17 -4.15 -1.16
CA THR A 208 -7.67 -3.03 -0.34
C THR A 208 -9.05 -3.31 0.23
N PHE A 209 -9.33 -2.85 1.45
CA PHE A 209 -10.67 -2.88 2.02
C PHE A 209 -11.65 -2.01 1.22
N ASP A 210 -12.93 -2.38 1.25
CA ASP A 210 -13.97 -1.47 0.80
C ASP A 210 -14.18 -0.30 1.79
N ARG A 211 -14.96 0.70 1.36
CA ARG A 211 -15.23 1.90 2.15
C ARG A 211 -15.96 1.62 3.45
N LEU A 212 -16.78 0.56 3.49
CA LEU A 212 -17.55 0.18 4.67
C LEU A 212 -16.78 -0.79 5.57
N SER A 213 -15.59 -1.23 5.14
CA SER A 213 -14.81 -2.31 5.76
C SER A 213 -15.59 -3.62 5.89
N ASP A 214 -16.56 -3.91 5.01
CA ASP A 214 -17.37 -5.14 5.06
C ASP A 214 -16.86 -6.22 4.09
N GLY A 215 -15.91 -5.85 3.24
CA GLY A 215 -15.18 -6.74 2.34
C GLY A 215 -13.91 -6.08 1.83
N PHE A 216 -13.26 -6.72 0.88
CA PHE A 216 -12.05 -6.20 0.24
C PHE A 216 -12.01 -6.56 -1.24
N TYR A 217 -11.20 -5.83 -1.98
CA TYR A 217 -10.93 -6.04 -3.39
C TYR A 217 -9.51 -6.55 -3.59
N THR A 218 -9.32 -7.38 -4.61
CA THR A 218 -8.00 -7.67 -5.18
C THR A 218 -8.03 -7.38 -6.66
N ILE A 219 -6.86 -7.04 -7.20
CA ILE A 219 -6.65 -6.90 -8.63
C ILE A 219 -5.24 -7.41 -8.95
N SER A 220 -5.12 -8.07 -10.09
CA SER A 220 -3.86 -8.63 -10.57
C SER A 220 -3.20 -7.72 -11.58
N GLU A 221 -1.91 -7.95 -11.84
CA GLU A 221 -1.34 -7.43 -13.08
C GLU A 221 -1.86 -8.19 -14.31
N ARG A 222 -1.31 -7.85 -15.48
CA ARG A 222 -1.59 -8.50 -16.77
C ARG A 222 -0.33 -9.17 -17.34
N PRO A 223 0.29 -10.12 -16.61
CA PRO A 223 1.48 -10.80 -17.11
C PRO A 223 1.13 -11.53 -18.41
N PHE A 224 2.00 -11.43 -19.40
CA PHE A 224 1.85 -12.10 -20.71
C PHE A 224 0.55 -11.77 -21.47
N GLY A 225 -0.08 -10.63 -21.17
CA GLY A 225 -1.33 -10.21 -21.83
C GLY A 225 -2.57 -10.93 -21.32
N LEU A 226 -2.50 -11.59 -20.16
CA LEU A 226 -3.68 -12.10 -19.48
C LEU A 226 -4.61 -10.97 -19.06
N ASP A 227 -5.91 -11.26 -19.01
CA ASP A 227 -6.87 -10.34 -18.43
C ASP A 227 -6.64 -10.19 -16.93
N SER A 228 -6.84 -8.97 -16.43
CA SER A 228 -6.88 -8.66 -15.01
C SER A 228 -8.31 -8.29 -14.64
N TYR A 229 -8.77 -8.80 -13.51
CA TYR A 229 -10.13 -8.62 -13.01
C TYR A 229 -10.08 -8.02 -11.61
N LEU A 230 -11.06 -7.17 -11.31
CA LEU A 230 -11.29 -6.65 -9.97
C LEU A 230 -12.20 -7.63 -9.22
N TYR A 231 -11.63 -8.43 -8.33
CA TYR A 231 -12.39 -9.37 -7.49
C TYR A 231 -12.85 -8.68 -6.22
N TYR A 232 -14.01 -9.10 -5.70
CA TYR A 232 -14.52 -8.65 -4.40
C TYR A 232 -14.82 -9.85 -3.50
N TYR A 233 -14.37 -9.76 -2.26
CA TYR A 233 -14.51 -10.79 -1.24
C TYR A 233 -15.29 -10.21 -0.06
N TYR A 234 -16.40 -10.84 0.28
CA TYR A 234 -17.17 -10.50 1.47
C TYR A 234 -16.48 -11.06 2.72
N ILE A 235 -16.35 -10.24 3.77
CA ILE A 235 -15.87 -10.70 5.08
C ILE A 235 -17.07 -10.79 6.03
N SER A 236 -17.34 -11.98 6.55
CA SER A 236 -18.18 -12.13 7.73
C SER A 236 -17.34 -11.84 8.97
N LYS A 237 -17.52 -10.66 9.56
CA LYS A 237 -16.82 -10.28 10.79
C LYS A 237 -17.33 -11.14 11.97
N PRO A 238 -16.42 -11.65 12.82
CA PRO A 238 -16.79 -12.42 14.01
C PRO A 238 -17.52 -11.57 15.06
#